data_AF-A0A972IDG2-F1
#
_entry.id   AF-A0A972IDG2-F1
#
_cell.length_a   1.000
_cell.length_b   1.000
_cell.length_c   1.000
_cell.angle_alpha   90.00
_cell.angle_beta   90.00
_cell.angle_gamma   90.00
#
_symmetry.space_group_name_H-M   'P 1'
#
loop_
_entity.id
_entity.type
_entity.pdbx_description
1 polymer ?
#
loop_
_entity_poly.entity_id
_entity_poly.type
_entity_poly.pdbx_seq_one_letter_code
_entity_poly.pdbx_strand_id
1 'polypeptide(L)'
;MRLQIIRHGDPNYQNDCLTPKGREEAEALVRYTETLPIRSIFSSPMGRARETAESTAKRLGLPVTILPWTRELHLPVYDHPKRGKVAVWNAEPER
;
A
#
# COMPACT_ATOMS: atom_id res chain seq x y z
N MET A 1 -5.33 21.70 -6.32
CA MET A 1 -5.36 20.47 -5.49
C MET A 1 -4.32 19.50 -6.03
N ARG A 2 -3.56 18.81 -5.18
CA ARG A 2 -2.55 17.80 -5.59
C ARG A 2 -2.75 16.53 -4.76
N LEU A 3 -2.84 15.38 -5.43
CA LEU A 3 -2.92 14.05 -4.81
C LEU A 3 -1.61 13.30 -5.07
N GLN A 4 -1.07 12.62 -4.06
CA GLN A 4 0.05 11.70 -4.21
C GLN A 4 -0.48 10.29 -3.92
N ILE A 5 -0.40 9.40 -4.90
CA ILE A 5 -0.80 8.00 -4.74
C ILE A 5 0.48 7.22 -4.52
N ILE A 6 0.63 6.68 -3.31
CA ILE A 6 1.84 5.99 -2.87
C ILE A 6 1.46 4.54 -2.58
N ARG A 7 2.23 3.60 -3.16
CA ARG A 7 2.12 2.18 -2.82
C ARG A 7 2.83 1.93 -1.48
N HIS A 8 2.31 0.98 -0.69
CA HIS A 8 3.00 0.51 0.52
C HIS A 8 4.41 0.00 0.19
N GLY A 9 5.32 0.07 1.17
CA GLY A 9 6.65 -0.53 1.07
C GLY A 9 6.62 -2.06 1.00
N ASP A 10 7.78 -2.68 0.91
CA ASP A 10 7.95 -4.13 0.81
C ASP A 10 7.14 -4.89 1.91
N PRO A 11 6.15 -5.71 1.53
CA PRO A 11 5.17 -6.22 2.47
C PRO A 11 5.50 -7.62 2.99
N ASN A 12 5.21 -7.84 4.27
CA ASN A 12 4.99 -9.17 4.82
C ASN A 12 3.47 -9.47 4.81
N TYR A 13 3.00 -10.17 3.77
CA TYR A 13 1.58 -10.48 3.62
C TYR A 13 1.02 -11.41 4.70
N GLN A 14 1.83 -12.29 5.29
CA GLN A 14 1.38 -13.22 6.32
C GLN A 14 1.02 -12.49 7.62
N ASN A 15 1.82 -11.49 7.98
CA ASN A 15 1.65 -10.72 9.22
C ASN A 15 0.93 -9.37 9.01
N ASP A 16 0.50 -9.08 7.77
CA ASP A 16 -0.07 -7.80 7.34
C ASP A 16 0.74 -6.58 7.80
N CYS A 17 2.05 -6.60 7.61
CA CYS A 17 2.96 -5.52 8.00
C CYS A 17 4.04 -5.28 6.94
N LEU A 18 4.97 -4.36 7.19
CA LEU A 18 6.17 -4.19 6.38
C LEU A 18 7.28 -5.16 6.80
N THR A 19 8.09 -5.60 5.84
CA THR A 19 9.37 -6.26 6.13
C THR A 19 10.39 -5.22 6.67
N PRO A 20 11.55 -5.64 7.19
CA PRO A 20 12.62 -4.70 7.55
C PRO A 20 13.00 -3.75 6.40
N LYS A 21 13.13 -4.29 5.19
CA LYS A 21 13.35 -3.50 3.97
C LYS A 21 12.20 -2.54 3.70
N GLY A 22 10.95 -2.98 3.84
CA GLY A 22 9.78 -2.12 3.65
C GLY A 22 9.74 -0.93 4.61
N ARG A 23 10.24 -1.10 5.84
CA ARG A 23 10.39 0.01 6.80
C ARG A 23 11.47 0.99 6.39
N GLU A 24 12.60 0.52 5.85
CA GLU A 24 13.62 1.41 5.27
C GLU A 24 13.07 2.22 4.09
N GLU A 25 12.25 1.60 3.24
CA GLU A 25 11.55 2.27 2.14
C GLU A 25 10.55 3.32 2.66
N ALA A 26 9.82 3.02 3.74
CA ALA A 26 8.92 3.97 4.39
C ALA A 26 9.69 5.17 5.00
N GLU A 27 10.85 4.94 5.61
CA GLU A 27 11.71 6.03 6.08
C GLU A 27 12.31 6.87 4.93
N ALA A 28 12.57 6.27 3.77
CA ALA A 28 12.94 7.02 2.57
C ALA A 28 11.79 7.90 2.07
N LEU A 29 10.56 7.39 2.11
CA LEU A 29 9.36 8.16 1.78
C LEU A 29 9.20 9.37 2.71
N VAL A 30 9.46 9.23 4.01
CA VAL A 30 9.42 10.34 4.97
C VAL A 30 10.23 11.53 4.47
N ARG A 31 11.50 11.31 4.11
CA ARG A 31 12.41 12.37 3.61
C ARG A 31 11.88 13.06 2.37
N TYR A 32 11.25 12.31 1.46
CA TYR A 32 10.61 12.90 0.28
C TYR A 32 9.41 13.76 0.67
N THR A 33 8.54 13.24 1.54
CA THR A 33 7.29 13.93 1.93
C THR A 33 7.50 15.21 2.72
N GLU A 34 8.62 15.37 3.42
CA GLU A 34 9.00 16.62 4.10
C GLU A 34 9.18 17.80 3.14
N THR A 35 9.52 17.53 1.88
CA THR A 35 9.67 18.57 0.85
C THR A 35 8.34 19.02 0.25
N LEU A 36 7.24 18.36 0.62
CA LEU A 36 5.91 18.58 0.06
C LEU A 36 4.99 19.27 1.08
N PRO A 37 4.05 20.13 0.63
CA PRO A 37 3.05 20.74 1.51
C PRO A 37 1.91 19.75 1.81
N ILE A 38 2.22 18.64 2.50
CA ILE A 38 1.24 17.62 2.87
C ILE A 38 0.32 18.16 3.96
N ARG A 39 -0.99 18.14 3.72
CA ARG A 39 -2.02 18.63 4.67
C ARG A 39 -2.86 17.53 5.28
N SER A 40 -2.91 16.36 4.64
CA SER A 40 -3.77 15.25 5.02
C SER A 40 -3.21 13.95 4.49
N ILE A 41 -3.26 12.90 5.31
CA ILE A 41 -2.78 11.55 4.97
C ILE A 41 -3.95 10.58 5.07
N PHE A 42 -4.12 9.79 4.03
CA PHE A 42 -5.14 8.75 3.96
C PHE A 42 -4.45 7.40 3.72
N SER A 43 -4.99 6.33 4.28
CA SER A 43 -4.43 4.99 4.07
C SER A 43 -5.50 3.91 3.96
N SER A 44 -5.11 2.84 3.28
CA SER A 44 -5.82 1.57 3.26
C SER A 44 -5.87 0.95 4.67
N PRO A 45 -6.91 0.17 5.01
CA PRO A 45 -6.95 -0.50 6.32
C PRO A 45 -5.86 -1.59 6.49
N MET A 46 -5.19 -2.00 5.41
CA MET A 46 -4.15 -3.05 5.44
C MET A 46 -2.93 -2.57 6.22
N GLY A 47 -2.44 -3.39 7.16
CA GLY A 47 -1.37 -3.00 8.08
C GLY A 47 -0.08 -2.58 7.37
N ARG A 48 0.32 -3.25 6.28
CA ARG A 48 1.45 -2.78 5.42
C ARG A 48 1.30 -1.34 4.90
N ALA A 49 0.08 -0.95 4.52
CA ALA A 49 -0.22 0.39 4.03
C ALA A 49 -0.34 1.38 5.19
N ARG A 50 -0.88 0.96 6.33
CA ARG A 50 -0.91 1.76 7.56
C ARG A 50 0.49 2.05 8.07
N GLU A 51 1.35 1.05 8.23
CA GLU A 51 2.75 1.23 8.65
C GLU A 51 3.50 2.20 7.73
N THR A 52 3.33 2.07 6.40
CA THR A 52 3.94 3.01 5.44
C THR A 52 3.47 4.45 5.66
N ALA A 53 2.16 4.65 5.87
CA ALA A 53 1.59 5.99 6.08
C ALA A 53 1.93 6.58 7.46
N GLU A 54 1.98 5.72 8.49
CA GLU A 54 2.25 6.09 9.88
C GLU A 54 3.66 6.64 10.06
N SER A 55 4.67 6.12 9.33
CA SER A 55 6.02 6.70 9.34
C SER A 55 6.02 8.19 8.94
N THR A 56 5.40 8.51 7.80
CA THR A 56 5.25 9.90 7.34
C THR A 56 4.39 10.73 8.30
N ALA A 57 3.26 10.19 8.75
CA ALA A 57 2.32 10.88 9.62
C ALA A 57 2.95 11.27 10.96
N LYS A 58 3.70 10.35 11.58
CA LYS A 58 4.45 10.58 12.82
C LYS A 58 5.47 11.70 12.64
N ARG A 59 6.20 11.74 11.52
CA ARG A 59 7.19 12.78 11.25
C ARG A 59 6.56 14.16 11.07
N LEU A 60 5.43 14.22 10.36
CA LEU A 60 4.74 15.47 10.05
C LEU A 60 3.76 15.92 11.15
N GLY A 61 3.56 15.11 12.20
CA GLY A 61 2.60 15.41 13.26
C GLY A 61 1.15 15.42 12.78
N LEU A 62 0.83 14.64 11.75
CA LEU A 62 -0.50 14.56 11.15
C LEU A 62 -1.19 13.25 11.51
N PRO A 63 -2.54 13.21 11.60
CA PRO A 63 -3.26 11.96 11.73
C PRO A 63 -3.34 11.22 10.39
N VAL A 64 -3.48 9.89 10.45
CA VAL A 64 -3.83 9.06 9.28
C VAL A 64 -5.32 8.78 9.31
N THR A 65 -6.04 9.15 8.23
CA THR A 65 -7.44 8.76 8.06
C THR A 65 -7.52 7.44 7.28
N ILE A 66 -8.13 6.43 7.89
CA ILE A 66 -8.32 5.13 7.23
C ILE A 66 -9.53 5.19 6.29
N LEU A 67 -9.33 4.76 5.04
CA LEU A 67 -10.37 4.68 4.02
C LEU A 67 -10.61 3.21 3.65
N PRO A 68 -11.63 2.53 4.22
CA PRO A 68 -11.86 1.10 4.02
C PRO A 68 -11.96 0.66 2.55
N TRP A 69 -12.50 1.53 1.70
CA TRP A 69 -12.69 1.28 0.26
C TRP A 69 -11.37 1.25 -0.54
N THR A 70 -10.26 1.72 0.04
CA THR A 70 -8.91 1.65 -0.57
C THR A 70 -8.17 0.36 -0.23
N ARG A 71 -8.87 -0.64 0.32
CA ARG A 71 -8.34 -1.99 0.49
C ARG A 71 -8.00 -2.62 -0.86
N GLU A 72 -6.90 -3.37 -0.91
CA GLU A 72 -6.56 -4.20 -2.06
C GLU A 72 -7.71 -5.15 -2.42
N LEU A 73 -7.87 -5.42 -3.71
CA LEU A 73 -8.95 -6.24 -4.23
C LEU A 73 -8.88 -7.66 -3.66
N HIS A 74 -9.93 -8.08 -2.94
CA HIS A 74 -10.15 -9.48 -2.59
C HIS A 74 -10.99 -10.13 -3.69
N LEU A 75 -10.39 -10.31 -4.85
CA LEU A 75 -11.07 -10.82 -6.02
C LEU A 75 -10.80 -12.31 -6.22
N PRO A 76 -11.70 -13.02 -6.93
CA PRO A 76 -11.45 -14.39 -7.32
C PRO A 76 -10.12 -14.50 -8.06
N VAL A 77 -9.30 -15.43 -7.60
CA VAL A 77 -8.17 -15.93 -8.36
C VAL A 77 -8.61 -17.21 -9.07
N TYR A 78 -8.18 -17.40 -10.31
CA TYR A 78 -8.39 -18.67 -11.01
C TYR A 78 -7.06 -19.41 -11.14
N ASP A 79 -7.14 -20.73 -11.24
CA ASP A 79 -5.98 -21.59 -11.41
C ASP A 79 -5.57 -21.59 -12.89
N HIS A 80 -4.53 -20.81 -13.22
CA HIS A 80 -3.96 -20.77 -14.55
C HIS A 80 -2.96 -21.92 -14.76
N PRO A 81 -3.08 -22.71 -15.84
CA PRO A 81 -2.30 -23.94 -16.03
C PRO A 81 -0.78 -23.75 -16.01
N LYS A 82 -0.27 -22.55 -16.36
CA LYS A 82 1.18 -22.24 -16.36
C LYS A 82 1.64 -21.32 -15.24
N ARG A 83 0.73 -20.59 -14.60
CA ARG A 83 1.08 -19.46 -13.71
C ARG A 83 0.57 -19.67 -12.28
N GLY A 84 -0.14 -20.77 -12.03
CA GLY A 84 -0.80 -21.02 -10.76
C GLY A 84 -1.95 -20.05 -10.55
N LYS A 85 -2.18 -19.65 -9.30
CA LYS A 85 -3.23 -18.69 -8.95
C LYS A 85 -2.93 -17.32 -9.53
N VAL A 86 -3.77 -16.86 -10.44
CA VAL A 86 -3.68 -15.52 -11.01
C VAL A 86 -4.99 -14.77 -10.80
N ALA A 87 -4.89 -13.45 -10.73
CA ALA A 87 -6.05 -12.58 -10.65
C ALA A 87 -6.96 -12.74 -11.88
N VAL A 88 -8.28 -12.69 -11.69
CA VAL A 88 -9.28 -12.89 -12.77
C VAL A 88 -9.16 -11.89 -13.92
N TRP A 89 -8.70 -10.66 -13.70
CA TRP A 89 -8.45 -9.70 -14.79
C TRP A 89 -7.19 -10.00 -15.61
N ASN A 90 -6.39 -10.99 -15.18
CA ASN A 90 -5.33 -11.59 -15.97
C ASN A 90 -5.79 -12.92 -16.62
N ALA A 91 -7.11 -13.15 -16.70
CA ALA A 91 -7.65 -14.25 -17.49
C ALA A 91 -7.33 -14.05 -18.97
N GLU A 92 -6.78 -15.08 -19.61
CA GLU A 92 -6.67 -15.10 -21.06
C GLU A 92 -8.08 -15.23 -21.65
N PRO A 93 -8.42 -14.50 -22.73
CA PRO A 93 -9.72 -14.65 -23.37
C PRO A 93 -9.92 -16.10 -23.85
N GLU A 94 -11.15 -16.61 -23.73
CA GLU A 94 -11.52 -17.88 -24.36
C GLU A 94 -11.31 -17.77 -25.87
N ARG A 95 -10.60 -18.75 -26.45
CA ARG A 95 -10.36 -18.81 -27.90
C ARG A 95 -11.60 -19.26 -28.65
#